data_AF-A0AAU9RXA4-F1
#
_entry.id   AF-A0AAU9RXA4-F1
#
_cell.length_a   1.000
_cell.length_b   1.000
_cell.length_c   1.000
_cell.angle_alpha   90.00
_cell.angle_beta   90.00
_cell.angle_gamma   90.00
#
_symmetry.space_group_name_H-M   'P 1'
#
loop_
_entity.id
_entity.type
_entity.pdbx_description
1 polymer ?
#
loop_
_entity_poly.entity_id
_entity_poly.type
_entity_poly.pdbx_seq_one_letter_code
_entity_poly.pdbx_strand_id
1 'polypeptide(L)'
;MLLQLGNVPALIISSPIMAKEVLRTRDLNFCTRPEHKSFLTAVLGPKRIQLFSHAREFEISHTIKSLSQASSFPVNLEEKVFALVDGIVWWVVDILTGVRKRLKQCFHNLGDFFERVLEEEHLDPARLKSDREEDLVDSLIALLNDQATDSLCPSKEHIKAILLNVFIGGMDTPVVAIVWAMSELVKNPLVMQKLQAEIRNCFLRKAALDVDDLTKLTYLKMVVKETLRMYPPVPLLIPHEAIHRCKIGGSNSYDVLPKARVLINAWAMGRHSSIWTNPHEFYPEGFEGNNIDFRGQHFELLPFGLAE
;
A
#
# COMPACT_ATOMS: atom_id res chain seq x y z
N MET A 1 8.96 1.88 18.30
CA MET A 1 7.97 1.97 19.40
C MET A 1 7.19 0.67 19.42
N LEU A 2 7.12 -0.02 20.57
CA LEU A 2 6.29 -1.21 20.73
C LEU A 2 4.94 -0.75 21.29
N LEU A 3 3.87 -0.98 20.54
CA LEU A 3 2.50 -0.72 20.97
C LEU A 3 1.77 -2.05 21.11
N GLN A 4 0.90 -2.16 22.10
CA GLN A 4 -0.02 -3.28 22.17
C GLN A 4 -1.34 -2.82 21.56
N LEU A 5 -1.62 -3.24 20.32
CA LEU A 5 -2.90 -2.97 19.67
C LEU A 5 -3.81 -4.16 20.01
N GLY A 6 -4.45 -4.07 21.17
CA GLY A 6 -5.28 -5.15 21.68
C GLY A 6 -4.49 -6.29 22.30
N ASN A 7 -4.82 -7.52 21.90
CA ASN A 7 -4.08 -8.72 22.32
C ASN A 7 -2.86 -9.03 21.45
N VAL A 8 -2.60 -8.26 20.38
CA VAL A 8 -1.47 -8.51 19.46
C VAL A 8 -0.41 -7.42 19.63
N PRO A 9 0.84 -7.77 19.97
CA PRO A 9 1.93 -6.81 20.01
C PRO A 9 2.21 -6.28 18.59
N ALA A 10 2.32 -4.96 18.46
CA ALA A 10 2.60 -4.27 17.22
C ALA A 10 3.87 -3.44 17.35
N LEU A 11 4.83 -3.72 16.48
CA LEU A 11 6.05 -2.96 16.32
C LEU A 11 5.88 -1.95 15.17
N ILE A 12 5.98 -0.66 15.50
CA ILE A 12 5.99 0.40 14.49
C ILE A 12 7.43 0.85 14.25
N ILE A 13 7.86 0.71 13.00
CA ILE A 13 9.16 1.10 12.49
C ILE A 13 9.02 2.42 11.77
N SER A 14 9.80 3.43 12.16
CA SER A 14 9.73 4.78 11.57
C SER A 14 11.13 5.34 11.29
N SER A 15 12.12 4.46 11.17
CA SER A 15 13.52 4.80 10.88
C SER A 15 14.04 3.93 9.72
N PRO A 16 14.78 4.51 8.75
CA PRO A 16 15.39 3.76 7.64
C PRO A 16 16.29 2.61 8.10
N ILE A 17 17.06 2.82 9.17
CA ILE A 17 17.99 1.82 9.71
C ILE A 17 17.23 0.60 10.21
N MET A 18 16.14 0.83 10.96
CA MET A 18 15.31 -0.25 11.48
C MET A 18 14.49 -0.92 10.38
N ALA A 19 14.02 -0.14 9.39
CA ALA A 19 13.34 -0.70 8.21
C ALA A 19 14.27 -1.63 7.44
N LYS A 20 15.55 -1.27 7.28
CA LYS A 20 16.59 -2.12 6.69
C LYS A 20 16.82 -3.40 7.48
N GLU A 21 16.91 -3.30 8.81
CA GLU A 21 17.12 -4.49 9.64
C GLU A 21 15.95 -5.49 9.48
N VAL A 22 14.71 -5.01 9.45
CA VAL A 22 13.53 -5.86 9.36
C VAL A 22 13.24 -6.37 7.96
N LEU A 23 13.27 -5.49 6.95
CA LEU A 23 12.88 -5.85 5.59
C LEU A 23 13.98 -6.58 4.81
N ARG A 24 15.24 -6.47 5.24
CA ARG A 24 16.37 -7.06 4.50
C ARG A 24 17.26 -7.98 5.33
N THR A 25 17.69 -7.54 6.52
CA THR A 25 18.62 -8.36 7.32
C THR A 25 17.92 -9.54 8.02
N ARG A 26 16.61 -9.39 8.27
CA ARG A 26 15.79 -10.36 9.01
C ARG A 26 14.47 -10.64 8.31
N ASP A 27 14.43 -10.43 7.00
CA ASP A 27 13.30 -10.69 6.12
C ASP A 27 12.65 -12.06 6.39
N LEU A 28 13.44 -13.12 6.58
CA LEU A 28 12.97 -14.48 6.86
C LEU A 28 12.16 -14.58 8.16
N ASN A 29 12.42 -13.72 9.15
CA ASN A 29 11.63 -13.70 10.39
C ASN A 29 10.29 -12.98 10.23
N PHE A 30 10.13 -12.20 9.15
CA PHE A 30 9.00 -11.31 8.91
C PHE A 30 8.33 -11.56 7.55
N CYS A 31 8.61 -12.67 6.86
CA CYS A 31 8.09 -12.92 5.52
C CYS A 31 6.59 -13.31 5.50
N THR A 32 5.99 -13.56 6.67
CA THR A 32 4.54 -13.85 6.78
C THR A 32 3.69 -12.59 6.90
N ARG A 33 2.40 -12.73 6.56
CA ARG A 33 1.38 -11.68 6.67
C ARG A 33 0.31 -12.10 7.69
N PRO A 34 -0.30 -11.16 8.44
CA PRO A 34 -1.42 -11.49 9.32
C PRO A 34 -2.62 -12.02 8.54
N GLU A 35 -3.41 -12.89 9.16
CA GLU A 35 -4.60 -13.47 8.51
C GLU A 35 -5.63 -12.41 8.06
N HIS A 36 -6.18 -12.64 6.87
CA HIS A 36 -6.75 -11.68 5.92
C HIS A 36 -8.03 -10.91 6.34
N LYS A 37 -8.64 -11.19 7.50
CA LYS A 37 -10.00 -10.70 7.82
C LYS A 37 -10.07 -9.18 8.01
N SER A 38 -9.05 -8.58 8.63
CA SER A 38 -9.01 -7.13 8.89
C SER A 38 -8.50 -6.31 7.71
N PHE A 39 -7.58 -6.87 6.91
CA PHE A 39 -6.96 -6.16 5.78
C PHE A 39 -7.95 -5.94 4.64
N LEU A 40 -8.70 -6.97 4.25
CA LEU A 40 -9.71 -6.87 3.19
C LEU A 40 -10.82 -5.87 3.54
N THR A 41 -11.28 -5.85 4.78
CA THR A 41 -12.32 -4.91 5.24
C THR A 41 -11.82 -3.46 5.24
N ALA A 42 -10.54 -3.24 5.55
CA ALA A 42 -9.93 -1.90 5.56
C ALA A 42 -9.52 -1.39 4.17
N VAL A 43 -9.21 -2.30 3.24
CA VAL A 43 -8.84 -2.00 1.85
C VAL A 43 -10.07 -1.80 0.97
N LEU A 44 -11.10 -2.66 1.10
CA LEU A 44 -12.29 -2.66 0.24
C LEU A 44 -13.50 -1.90 0.81
N GLY A 45 -13.29 -1.14 1.89
CA GLY A 45 -14.33 -0.30 2.47
C GLY A 45 -14.72 0.84 1.52
N PRO A 46 -15.99 0.93 1.04
CA PRO A 46 -16.42 1.87 0.00
C PRO A 46 -16.46 3.36 0.41
N LYS A 47 -15.81 3.72 1.52
CA LYS A 47 -15.74 5.09 2.06
C LYS A 47 -14.37 5.77 1.93
N ARG A 48 -13.40 5.18 1.22
CA ARG A 48 -12.07 5.80 1.01
C ARG A 48 -12.04 6.99 0.03
N ILE A 49 -13.14 7.33 -0.64
CA ILE A 49 -13.16 8.40 -1.66
C ILE A 49 -13.82 9.72 -1.15
N GLN A 50 -14.40 9.77 0.07
CA GLN A 50 -14.99 11.00 0.61
C GLN A 50 -14.54 11.39 2.03
N LEU A 51 -13.97 10.47 2.81
CA LEU A 51 -13.30 10.82 4.05
C LEU A 51 -11.81 11.02 3.73
N PHE A 52 -11.22 12.11 4.21
CA PHE A 52 -9.78 12.41 4.30
C PHE A 52 -9.25 13.69 3.61
N SER A 53 -10.06 14.73 3.41
CA SER A 53 -9.50 16.08 3.19
C SER A 53 -9.42 16.93 4.46
N HIS A 54 -10.36 16.82 5.41
CA HIS A 54 -10.41 17.67 6.60
C HIS A 54 -10.29 16.93 7.95
N ALA A 55 -10.63 15.65 8.02
CA ALA A 55 -10.57 14.89 9.27
C ALA A 55 -9.17 14.33 9.61
N ARG A 56 -8.20 14.39 8.69
CA ARG A 56 -6.93 13.65 8.82
C ARG A 56 -5.82 14.38 9.56
N GLU A 57 -5.83 15.72 9.63
CA GLU A 57 -4.79 16.45 10.38
C GLU A 57 -5.17 16.69 11.83
N PHE A 58 -6.45 16.97 12.10
CA PHE A 58 -6.92 17.24 13.45
C PHE A 58 -7.03 15.96 14.29
N GLU A 59 -7.61 14.86 13.78
CA GLU A 59 -7.78 13.64 14.58
C GLU A 59 -6.48 12.86 14.76
N ILE A 60 -5.59 12.83 13.76
CA ILE A 60 -4.29 12.17 13.90
C ILE A 60 -3.40 12.97 14.84
N SER A 61 -3.35 14.30 14.73
CA SER A 61 -2.59 15.11 15.69
C SER A 61 -3.21 15.08 17.09
N HIS A 62 -4.54 15.05 17.23
CA HIS A 62 -5.23 14.95 18.52
C HIS A 62 -5.04 13.57 19.16
N THR A 63 -5.05 12.49 18.37
CA THR A 63 -4.78 11.13 18.86
C THR A 63 -3.32 10.98 19.26
N ILE A 64 -2.38 11.51 18.47
CA ILE A 64 -0.95 11.53 18.84
C ILE A 64 -0.70 12.39 20.10
N LYS A 65 -1.39 13.52 20.23
CA LYS A 65 -1.27 14.43 21.39
C LYS A 65 -1.93 13.86 22.64
N SER A 66 -3.08 13.19 22.51
CA SER A 66 -3.74 12.41 23.57
C SER A 66 -2.88 11.23 24.04
N LEU A 67 -2.22 10.53 23.11
CA LEU A 67 -1.29 9.44 23.43
C LEU A 67 -0.01 9.96 24.11
N SER A 68 0.44 11.18 23.80
CA SER A 68 1.58 11.82 24.47
C SER A 68 1.27 12.33 25.88
N GLN A 69 0.00 12.59 26.20
CA GLN A 69 -0.44 13.13 27.51
C GLN A 69 -0.89 12.04 28.50
N ALA A 70 -1.22 10.83 28.03
CA ALA A 70 -1.55 9.68 28.87
C ALA A 70 -0.29 8.94 29.34
N SER A 71 0.55 9.59 30.14
CA SER A 71 1.87 9.11 30.54
C SER A 71 1.89 8.32 31.87
N SER A 72 0.83 7.61 32.26
CA SER A 72 0.89 6.86 33.53
C SER A 72 0.16 5.52 33.62
N PHE A 73 -0.81 5.20 32.77
CA PHE A 73 -1.48 3.89 32.79
C PHE A 73 -1.97 3.49 31.38
N PRO A 74 -1.90 2.19 30.99
CA PRO A 74 -2.40 1.73 29.71
C PRO A 74 -3.92 1.93 29.65
N VAL A 75 -4.37 2.85 28.81
CA VAL A 75 -5.79 3.07 28.54
C VAL A 75 -6.26 2.03 27.52
N ASN A 76 -7.24 1.22 27.91
CA ASN A 76 -7.86 0.20 27.06
C ASN A 76 -8.69 0.84 25.94
N LEU A 77 -8.01 1.24 24.86
CA LEU A 77 -8.66 1.77 23.66
C LEU A 77 -9.37 0.66 22.89
N GLU A 78 -8.95 -0.61 22.95
CA GLU A 78 -9.63 -1.67 22.21
C GLU A 78 -10.95 -2.04 22.89
N GLU A 79 -11.07 -2.26 24.19
CA GLU A 79 -12.39 -2.59 24.77
C GLU A 79 -13.41 -1.45 24.62
N LYS A 80 -12.98 -0.19 24.56
CA LYS A 80 -13.86 0.95 24.21
C LYS A 80 -14.10 1.10 22.71
N VAL A 81 -13.09 0.90 21.86
CA VAL A 81 -13.20 1.01 20.41
C VAL A 81 -13.84 -0.23 19.82
N PHE A 82 -13.46 -1.45 20.20
CA PHE A 82 -14.06 -2.76 19.89
C PHE A 82 -15.45 -2.96 20.51
N ALA A 83 -15.78 -2.43 21.70
CA ALA A 83 -17.20 -2.35 22.10
C ALA A 83 -17.99 -1.33 21.25
N LEU A 84 -17.33 -0.31 20.68
CA LEU A 84 -17.93 0.57 19.67
C LEU A 84 -17.93 -0.02 18.25
N VAL A 85 -16.96 -0.88 17.92
CA VAL A 85 -16.58 -1.38 16.58
C VAL A 85 -16.93 -2.85 16.41
N ASP A 86 -17.47 -3.53 17.42
CA ASP A 86 -18.09 -4.86 17.30
C ASP A 86 -19.27 -5.04 18.27
N GLY A 87 -19.54 -4.06 19.15
CA GLY A 87 -20.75 -4.04 19.95
C GLY A 87 -21.99 -3.64 19.15
N ILE A 88 -23.13 -3.69 19.85
CA ILE A 88 -24.48 -3.37 19.34
C ILE A 88 -24.48 -2.08 18.50
N VAL A 89 -23.60 -1.11 18.78
CA VAL A 89 -23.44 0.12 17.99
C VAL A 89 -22.90 -0.13 16.58
N TRP A 90 -21.86 -0.93 16.35
CA TRP A 90 -21.44 -1.26 14.98
C TRP A 90 -22.37 -2.25 14.32
N TRP A 91 -23.02 -3.15 15.05
CA TRP A 91 -24.07 -3.99 14.47
C TRP A 91 -25.28 -3.15 14.02
N VAL A 92 -25.70 -2.15 14.82
CA VAL A 92 -26.76 -1.18 14.47
C VAL A 92 -26.29 -0.26 13.35
N VAL A 93 -25.07 0.26 13.39
CA VAL A 93 -24.53 1.11 12.32
C VAL A 93 -24.30 0.28 11.05
N ASP A 94 -23.97 -1.00 11.12
CA ASP A 94 -23.88 -1.90 9.96
C ASP A 94 -25.26 -2.32 9.43
N ILE A 95 -26.27 -2.45 10.29
CA ILE A 95 -27.69 -2.58 9.88
C ILE A 95 -28.18 -1.30 9.20
N LEU A 96 -27.83 -0.12 9.73
CA LEU A 96 -28.25 1.18 9.20
C LEU A 96 -27.47 1.59 7.94
N THR A 97 -26.18 1.24 7.85
CA THR A 97 -25.29 1.64 6.73
C THR A 97 -25.08 0.54 5.68
N GLY A 98 -25.38 -0.73 6.03
CA GLY A 98 -25.28 -1.89 5.15
C GLY A 98 -23.87 -2.23 4.71
N VAL A 99 -22.82 -1.82 5.43
CA VAL A 99 -21.43 -1.88 4.94
C VAL A 99 -20.93 -3.31 4.77
N ARG A 100 -21.16 -4.22 5.71
CA ARG A 100 -20.79 -5.64 5.57
C ARG A 100 -21.58 -6.32 4.47
N LYS A 101 -22.88 -5.99 4.32
CA LYS A 101 -23.71 -6.50 3.22
C LYS A 101 -23.17 -6.02 1.86
N ARG A 102 -22.85 -4.74 1.73
CA ARG A 102 -22.25 -4.15 0.53
C ARG A 102 -20.89 -4.75 0.23
N LEU A 103 -20.03 -4.92 1.23
CA LEU A 103 -18.72 -5.55 1.07
C LEU A 103 -18.86 -6.99 0.54
N LYS A 104 -19.72 -7.80 1.15
CA LYS A 104 -20.04 -9.15 0.67
C LYS A 104 -20.58 -9.13 -0.77
N GLN A 105 -21.46 -8.18 -1.08
CA GLN A 105 -21.98 -8.01 -2.43
C GLN A 105 -20.89 -7.62 -3.43
N CYS A 106 -19.96 -6.73 -3.06
CA CYS A 106 -18.83 -6.37 -3.91
C CYS A 106 -17.92 -7.56 -4.18
N PHE A 107 -17.60 -8.35 -3.15
CA PHE A 107 -16.83 -9.59 -3.33
C PHE A 107 -17.55 -10.60 -4.22
N HIS A 108 -18.87 -10.75 -4.06
CA HIS A 108 -19.67 -11.63 -4.90
C HIS A 108 -19.65 -11.16 -6.35
N ASN A 109 -19.95 -9.87 -6.60
CA ASN A 109 -19.93 -9.29 -7.94
C ASN A 109 -18.54 -9.37 -8.61
N LEU A 110 -17.45 -9.18 -7.85
CA LEU A 110 -16.08 -9.35 -8.35
C LEU A 110 -15.78 -10.82 -8.66
N GLY A 111 -16.23 -11.74 -7.80
CA GLY A 111 -16.16 -13.17 -8.06
C GLY A 111 -16.87 -13.56 -9.36
N ASP A 112 -18.11 -13.10 -9.55
CA ASP A 112 -18.91 -13.34 -10.75
C ASP A 112 -18.30 -12.69 -12.00
N PHE A 113 -17.64 -11.54 -11.83
CA PHE A 113 -16.89 -10.91 -12.92
C PHE A 113 -15.69 -11.75 -13.35
N PHE A 114 -14.84 -12.19 -12.42
CA PHE A 114 -13.70 -13.04 -12.77
C PHE A 114 -14.13 -14.42 -13.28
N GLU A 115 -15.24 -14.97 -12.77
CA GLU A 115 -15.83 -16.20 -13.27
C GLU A 115 -16.18 -16.08 -14.76
N ARG A 116 -16.88 -15.00 -15.15
CA ARG A 116 -17.23 -14.72 -16.54
C ARG A 116 -16.02 -14.50 -17.42
N VAL A 117 -15.05 -13.70 -16.98
CA VAL A 117 -13.79 -13.50 -17.72
C VAL A 117 -13.12 -14.85 -18.00
N LEU A 118 -13.01 -15.71 -16.99
CA LEU A 118 -12.40 -17.03 -17.16
C LEU A 118 -13.18 -17.93 -18.12
N GLU A 119 -14.50 -18.01 -18.00
CA GLU A 119 -15.32 -18.90 -18.83
C GLU A 119 -15.47 -18.41 -20.25
N GLU A 120 -15.83 -17.15 -20.42
CA GLU A 120 -16.19 -16.55 -21.71
C GLU A 120 -14.95 -16.15 -22.52
N GLU A 121 -13.87 -15.70 -21.86
CA GLU A 121 -12.70 -15.17 -22.57
C GLU A 121 -11.50 -16.13 -22.62
N HIS A 122 -11.38 -17.09 -21.70
CA HIS A 122 -10.15 -17.90 -21.59
C HIS A 122 -10.34 -19.42 -21.70
N LEU A 123 -11.48 -19.95 -21.26
CA LEU A 123 -11.75 -21.39 -21.24
C LEU A 123 -12.70 -21.85 -22.36
N ASP A 124 -13.31 -20.94 -23.12
CA ASP A 124 -14.19 -21.30 -24.23
C ASP A 124 -13.41 -22.00 -25.36
N PRO A 125 -13.68 -23.29 -25.66
CA PRO A 125 -13.02 -24.01 -26.75
C PRO A 125 -13.39 -23.48 -28.14
N ALA A 126 -14.46 -22.68 -28.28
CA ALA A 126 -14.80 -21.99 -29.52
C ALA A 126 -13.95 -20.72 -29.76
N ARG A 127 -13.09 -20.34 -28.80
CA ARG A 127 -12.16 -19.22 -28.94
C ARG A 127 -11.16 -19.48 -30.07
N LEU A 128 -11.26 -18.70 -31.14
CA LEU A 128 -10.23 -18.64 -32.19
C LEU A 128 -8.96 -18.03 -31.59
N LYS A 129 -7.99 -18.88 -31.23
CA LYS A 129 -6.67 -18.48 -30.68
C LYS A 129 -5.83 -17.59 -31.61
N SER A 130 -6.26 -17.32 -32.85
CA SER A 130 -5.42 -16.76 -33.89
C SER A 130 -5.36 -15.23 -33.96
N ASP A 131 -6.10 -14.48 -33.14
CA ASP A 131 -6.26 -13.02 -33.35
C ASP A 131 -6.10 -12.13 -32.09
N ARG A 132 -5.73 -12.71 -30.93
CA ARG A 132 -5.43 -11.95 -29.70
C ARG A 132 -4.07 -12.36 -29.12
N GLU A 133 -3.30 -11.37 -28.68
CA GLU A 133 -2.07 -11.60 -27.90
C GLU A 133 -2.41 -12.32 -26.58
N GLU A 134 -1.53 -13.25 -26.18
CA GLU A 134 -1.64 -13.94 -24.88
C GLU A 134 -1.59 -12.93 -23.73
N ASP A 135 -2.49 -13.10 -22.76
CA ASP A 135 -2.51 -12.24 -21.57
C ASP A 135 -2.14 -12.99 -20.29
N LEU A 136 -2.20 -12.24 -19.17
CA LEU A 136 -1.89 -12.75 -17.84
C LEU A 136 -2.76 -13.95 -17.46
N VAL A 137 -4.04 -13.97 -17.86
CA VAL A 137 -4.97 -15.04 -17.50
C VAL A 137 -4.62 -16.31 -18.27
N ASP A 138 -4.32 -16.17 -19.55
CA ASP A 138 -3.84 -17.29 -20.40
C ASP A 138 -2.55 -17.90 -19.84
N SER A 139 -1.61 -17.05 -19.42
CA SER A 139 -0.35 -17.47 -18.79
C SER A 139 -0.57 -18.18 -17.45
N LEU A 140 -1.47 -17.68 -16.61
CA LEU A 140 -1.83 -18.30 -15.33
C LEU A 140 -2.47 -19.67 -15.57
N ILE A 141 -3.38 -19.79 -16.54
CA ILE A 141 -4.00 -21.08 -16.90
C ILE A 141 -2.95 -22.08 -17.38
N ALA A 142 -2.01 -21.65 -18.24
CA ALA A 142 -0.93 -22.51 -18.73
C ALA A 142 -0.04 -23.01 -17.58
N LEU A 143 0.44 -22.10 -16.72
CA LEU A 143 1.27 -22.45 -15.55
C LEU A 143 0.58 -23.45 -14.63
N LEU A 144 -0.72 -23.29 -14.40
CA LEU A 144 -1.48 -24.13 -13.49
C LEU A 144 -1.82 -25.51 -14.10
N ASN A 145 -1.93 -25.60 -15.43
CA ASN A 145 -2.11 -26.86 -16.14
C ASN A 145 -0.80 -27.67 -16.19
N ASP A 146 0.35 -27.03 -16.32
CA ASP A 146 1.65 -27.70 -16.33
C ASP A 146 2.04 -28.28 -14.96
N GLN A 147 1.54 -27.69 -13.87
CA GLN A 147 1.78 -28.17 -12.49
C GLN A 147 0.82 -29.29 -12.05
N ALA A 148 -0.14 -29.70 -12.89
CA ALA A 148 -1.15 -30.71 -12.56
C ALA A 148 -0.58 -32.13 -12.37
N THR A 149 0.73 -32.34 -12.56
CA THR A 149 1.44 -33.59 -12.25
C THR A 149 1.87 -33.72 -10.79
N ASP A 150 1.83 -32.64 -10.01
CA ASP A 150 2.15 -32.64 -8.58
C ASP A 150 0.92 -32.26 -7.73
N SER A 151 0.90 -32.71 -6.47
CA SER A 151 -0.25 -32.74 -5.54
C SER A 151 -1.05 -31.43 -5.25
N LEU A 152 -0.74 -30.31 -5.90
CA LEU A 152 -1.56 -29.09 -5.91
C LEU A 152 -2.32 -28.98 -7.24
N CYS A 153 -3.52 -29.57 -7.35
CA CYS A 153 -4.42 -29.25 -8.46
C CYS A 153 -4.89 -27.78 -8.29
N PRO A 154 -4.47 -26.83 -9.13
CA PRO A 154 -4.81 -25.45 -8.89
C PRO A 154 -6.25 -25.20 -9.35
N SER A 155 -7.14 -24.94 -8.40
CA SER A 155 -8.54 -24.61 -8.68
C SER A 155 -8.66 -23.26 -9.39
N LYS A 156 -9.73 -23.10 -10.18
CA LYS A 156 -10.23 -21.81 -10.69
C LYS A 156 -10.27 -20.72 -9.62
N GLU A 157 -10.54 -21.11 -8.37
CA GLU A 157 -10.51 -20.21 -7.21
C GLU A 157 -9.13 -19.56 -6.96
N HIS A 158 -8.02 -20.26 -7.22
CA HIS A 158 -6.69 -19.68 -7.10
C HIS A 158 -6.45 -18.61 -8.16
N ILE A 159 -6.89 -18.84 -9.41
CA ILE A 159 -6.79 -17.85 -10.48
C ILE A 159 -7.59 -16.60 -10.11
N LYS A 160 -8.85 -16.78 -9.69
CA LYS A 160 -9.71 -15.66 -9.24
C LYS A 160 -9.09 -14.89 -8.08
N ALA A 161 -8.46 -15.58 -7.12
CA ALA A 161 -7.78 -14.93 -6.00
C ALA A 161 -6.56 -14.11 -6.45
N ILE A 162 -5.77 -14.61 -7.39
CA ILE A 162 -4.63 -13.88 -7.97
C ILE A 162 -5.13 -12.64 -8.74
N LEU A 163 -6.16 -12.80 -9.58
CA LEU A 163 -6.76 -11.69 -10.32
C LEU A 163 -7.31 -10.60 -9.39
N LEU A 164 -7.98 -11.00 -8.31
CA LEU A 164 -8.45 -10.08 -7.28
C LEU A 164 -7.29 -9.27 -6.67
N ASN A 165 -6.17 -9.92 -6.33
CA ASN A 165 -5.01 -9.25 -5.77
C ASN A 165 -4.39 -8.25 -6.76
N VAL A 166 -4.24 -8.62 -8.03
CA VAL A 166 -3.73 -7.74 -9.09
C VAL A 166 -4.66 -6.54 -9.29
N PHE A 167 -5.98 -6.78 -9.32
CA PHE A 167 -6.99 -5.74 -9.53
C PHE A 167 -7.01 -4.73 -8.37
N ILE A 168 -7.03 -5.21 -7.13
CA ILE A 168 -7.01 -4.34 -5.94
C ILE A 168 -5.69 -3.55 -5.86
N GLY A 169 -4.55 -4.23 -6.07
CA GLY A 169 -3.24 -3.60 -6.01
C GLY A 169 -3.04 -2.54 -7.10
N GLY A 170 -3.48 -2.84 -8.32
CA GLY A 170 -3.20 -2.07 -9.53
C GLY A 170 -4.17 -0.92 -9.82
N MET A 171 -5.29 -0.79 -9.10
CA MET A 171 -6.27 0.27 -9.35
C MET A 171 -6.21 1.40 -8.32
N ASP A 172 -6.54 1.12 -7.06
CA ASP A 172 -6.76 2.16 -6.06
C ASP A 172 -5.45 2.89 -5.72
N THR A 173 -4.34 2.16 -5.66
CA THR A 173 -3.05 2.73 -5.26
C THR A 173 -2.50 3.76 -6.25
N PRO A 174 -2.44 3.51 -7.59
CA PRO A 174 -2.01 4.53 -8.54
C PRO A 174 -3.01 5.69 -8.66
N VAL A 175 -4.33 5.43 -8.55
CA VAL A 175 -5.34 6.50 -8.56
C VAL A 175 -5.08 7.49 -7.42
N VAL A 176 -4.85 7.00 -6.20
CA VAL A 176 -4.51 7.85 -5.05
C VAL A 176 -3.22 8.64 -5.30
N ALA A 177 -2.18 8.01 -5.87
CA ALA A 177 -0.93 8.69 -6.19
C ALA A 177 -1.14 9.83 -7.21
N ILE A 178 -1.91 9.60 -8.28
CA ILE A 178 -2.21 10.62 -9.31
C ILE A 178 -3.02 11.76 -8.70
N VAL A 179 -4.04 11.46 -7.90
CA VAL A 179 -4.87 12.49 -7.24
C VAL A 179 -4.02 13.41 -6.37
N TRP A 180 -3.10 12.86 -5.57
CA TRP A 180 -2.19 13.67 -4.75
C TRP A 180 -1.17 14.45 -5.59
N ALA A 181 -0.59 13.83 -6.62
CA ALA A 181 0.30 14.53 -7.54
C ALA A 181 -0.38 15.76 -8.15
N MET A 182 -1.58 15.57 -8.71
CA MET A 182 -2.35 16.67 -9.30
C MET A 182 -2.74 17.73 -8.27
N SER A 183 -3.13 17.30 -7.05
CA SER A 183 -3.45 18.23 -5.96
C SER A 183 -2.26 19.11 -5.57
N GLU A 184 -1.06 18.54 -5.47
CA GLU A 184 0.15 19.30 -5.15
C GLU A 184 0.60 20.19 -6.30
N LEU A 185 0.49 19.74 -7.55
CA LEU A 185 0.84 20.57 -8.69
C LEU A 185 -0.10 21.78 -8.83
N VAL A 186 -1.39 21.63 -8.53
CA VAL A 186 -2.34 22.76 -8.51
C VAL A 186 -2.02 23.74 -7.39
N LYS A 187 -1.58 23.26 -6.22
CA LYS A 187 -1.16 24.11 -5.09
C LYS A 187 0.19 24.79 -5.31
N ASN A 188 1.05 24.24 -6.18
CA ASN A 188 2.41 24.73 -6.43
C ASN A 188 2.60 25.13 -7.91
N PRO A 189 2.11 26.32 -8.34
CA PRO A 189 2.13 26.72 -9.75
C PRO A 189 3.52 26.74 -10.39
N LEU A 190 4.58 27.07 -9.63
CA LEU A 190 5.95 27.08 -10.14
C LEU A 190 6.45 25.67 -10.50
N VAL A 191 6.16 24.69 -9.63
CA VAL A 191 6.47 23.27 -9.89
C VAL A 191 5.69 22.78 -11.10
N MET A 192 4.39 23.10 -11.19
CA MET A 192 3.56 22.77 -12.35
C MET A 192 4.13 23.35 -13.65
N GLN A 193 4.52 24.63 -13.65
CA GLN A 193 5.09 25.28 -14.84
C GLN A 193 6.40 24.62 -15.27
N LYS A 194 7.29 24.30 -14.33
CA LYS A 194 8.57 23.62 -14.60
C LYS A 194 8.34 22.22 -15.17
N LEU A 195 7.41 21.46 -14.62
CA LEU A 195 7.02 20.14 -15.14
C LEU A 195 6.42 20.23 -16.54
N GLN A 196 5.49 21.17 -16.77
CA GLN A 196 4.89 21.39 -18.08
C GLN A 196 5.94 21.80 -19.13
N ALA A 197 6.94 22.60 -18.74
CA ALA A 197 8.03 22.99 -19.62
C ALA A 197 8.89 21.77 -20.01
N GLU A 198 9.25 20.90 -19.06
CA GLU A 198 9.97 19.65 -19.35
C GLU A 198 9.19 18.77 -20.33
N ILE A 199 7.91 18.53 -20.05
CA ILE A 199 7.04 17.71 -20.88
C ILE A 199 6.94 18.31 -22.29
N ARG A 200 6.61 19.60 -22.42
CA ARG A 200 6.50 20.26 -23.74
C ARG A 200 7.80 20.17 -24.53
N ASN A 201 8.94 20.37 -23.89
CA ASN A 201 10.25 20.27 -24.55
C ASN A 201 10.51 18.86 -25.11
N CYS A 202 10.07 17.80 -24.43
CA CYS A 202 10.14 16.43 -24.95
C CYS A 202 9.13 16.17 -26.09
N PHE A 203 7.93 16.75 -26.03
CA PHE A 203 6.88 16.57 -27.04
C PHE A 203 7.07 17.36 -28.34
N LEU A 204 7.98 18.34 -28.40
CA LEU A 204 8.20 19.20 -29.58
C LEU A 204 8.42 18.45 -30.90
N ARG A 205 8.69 17.13 -30.87
CA ARG A 205 9.00 16.31 -32.06
C ARG A 205 8.21 15.00 -32.18
N LYS A 206 7.25 14.71 -31.30
CA LYS A 206 6.51 13.44 -31.32
C LYS A 206 5.05 13.59 -30.92
N ALA A 207 4.17 12.82 -31.57
CA ALA A 207 2.75 12.75 -31.23
C ALA A 207 2.47 11.91 -29.96
N ALA A 208 3.37 10.98 -29.63
CA ALA A 208 3.30 10.12 -28.45
C ALA A 208 4.70 9.85 -27.89
N LEU A 209 4.81 9.70 -26.57
CA LEU A 209 6.05 9.29 -25.90
C LEU A 209 6.19 7.77 -25.98
N ASP A 210 7.41 7.31 -26.24
CA ASP A 210 7.79 5.91 -26.00
C ASP A 210 8.41 5.74 -24.61
N VAL A 211 8.71 4.49 -24.25
CA VAL A 211 9.31 4.14 -22.95
C VAL A 211 10.67 4.80 -22.75
N ASP A 212 11.46 4.96 -23.81
CA ASP A 212 12.78 5.58 -23.75
C ASP A 212 12.68 7.08 -23.46
N ASP A 213 11.67 7.77 -23.97
CA ASP A 213 11.43 9.17 -23.66
C ASP A 213 11.06 9.41 -22.20
N LEU A 214 10.36 8.47 -21.55
CA LEU A 214 10.07 8.54 -20.11
C LEU A 214 11.35 8.53 -19.26
N THR A 215 12.45 7.96 -19.78
CA THR A 215 13.73 8.00 -19.07
C THR A 215 14.32 9.40 -18.98
N LYS A 216 13.96 10.30 -19.91
CA LYS A 216 14.48 11.67 -20.03
C LYS A 216 13.73 12.67 -19.14
N LEU A 217 12.48 12.36 -18.76
CA LEU A 217 11.62 13.19 -17.91
C LEU A 217 12.09 13.14 -16.45
N THR A 218 13.15 13.89 -16.16
CA THR A 218 13.85 13.85 -14.86
C THR A 218 13.04 14.58 -13.79
N TYR A 219 12.48 15.73 -14.13
CA TYR A 219 11.65 16.51 -13.22
C TYR A 219 10.34 15.79 -12.91
N LEU A 220 9.70 15.15 -13.89
CA LEU A 220 8.54 14.28 -13.65
C LEU A 220 8.85 13.19 -12.63
N LYS A 221 10.01 12.51 -12.75
CA LYS A 221 10.42 11.49 -11.79
C LYS A 221 10.58 12.06 -10.38
N MET A 222 11.14 13.27 -10.25
CA MET A 222 11.26 13.95 -8.95
C MET A 222 9.89 14.31 -8.37
N VAL A 223 8.95 14.81 -9.18
CA VAL A 223 7.56 15.07 -8.77
C VAL A 223 6.87 13.79 -8.30
N VAL A 224 7.07 12.68 -9.00
CA VAL A 224 6.51 11.37 -8.60
C VAL A 224 7.14 10.89 -7.28
N LYS A 225 8.47 10.95 -7.14
CA LYS A 225 9.17 10.59 -5.90
C LYS A 225 8.68 11.42 -4.72
N GLU A 226 8.53 12.72 -4.92
CA GLU A 226 8.07 13.66 -3.90
C GLU A 226 6.61 13.44 -3.52
N THR A 227 5.76 13.14 -4.50
CA THR A 227 4.37 12.75 -4.25
C THR A 227 4.31 11.48 -3.42
N LEU A 228 5.12 10.48 -3.72
CA LEU A 228 5.15 9.22 -2.98
C LEU A 228 5.79 9.35 -1.59
N ARG A 229 6.76 10.27 -1.42
CA ARG A 229 7.33 10.62 -0.11
C ARG A 229 6.27 11.25 0.80
N MET A 230 5.56 12.25 0.27
CA MET A 230 4.56 13.01 1.02
C MET A 230 3.25 12.25 1.18
N TYR A 231 2.78 11.54 0.17
CA TYR A 231 1.47 10.91 0.14
C TYR A 231 1.56 9.44 -0.31
N PRO A 232 2.28 8.58 0.43
CA PRO A 232 2.30 7.15 0.13
C PRO A 232 0.87 6.60 0.19
N PRO A 233 0.38 5.90 -0.87
CA PRO A 233 -0.96 5.31 -0.87
C PRO A 233 -1.21 4.34 0.29
N VAL A 234 -0.14 3.67 0.76
CA VAL A 234 -0.15 2.79 1.94
C VAL A 234 0.80 3.34 3.01
N PRO A 235 0.37 4.29 3.88
CA PRO A 235 1.22 4.98 4.85
C PRO A 235 1.99 4.11 5.85
N LEU A 236 1.44 2.95 6.21
CA LEU A 236 2.03 1.98 7.16
C LEU A 236 2.55 0.70 6.48
N LEU A 237 2.59 0.70 5.14
CA LEU A 237 2.79 -0.47 4.29
C LEU A 237 1.89 -1.66 4.65
N ILE A 238 2.04 -2.76 3.93
CA ILE A 238 1.32 -4.00 4.25
C ILE A 238 1.97 -4.60 5.51
N PRO A 239 1.18 -4.95 6.55
CA PRO A 239 1.74 -5.49 7.77
C PRO A 239 2.53 -6.78 7.53
N HIS A 240 3.67 -6.91 8.20
CA HIS A 240 4.40 -8.16 8.35
C HIS A 240 4.01 -8.83 9.66
N GLU A 241 4.17 -10.14 9.75
CA GLU A 241 3.98 -10.92 10.98
C GLU A 241 5.28 -11.66 11.32
N ALA A 242 5.68 -11.57 12.58
CA ALA A 242 6.86 -12.27 13.09
C ALA A 242 6.59 -13.78 13.23
N ILE A 243 7.43 -14.59 12.59
CA ILE A 243 7.32 -16.06 12.64
C ILE A 243 7.96 -16.60 13.91
N HIS A 244 9.14 -16.09 14.23
CA HIS A 244 9.94 -16.50 15.37
C HIS A 244 10.22 -15.33 16.29
N ARG A 245 10.54 -15.66 17.55
CA ARG A 245 11.04 -14.66 18.49
C ARG A 245 12.38 -14.13 18.00
N CYS A 246 12.51 -12.81 17.85
CA CYS A 246 13.79 -12.21 17.47
C CYS A 246 13.99 -10.83 18.12
N LYS A 247 15.26 -10.41 18.26
CA LYS A 247 15.62 -9.14 18.90
C LYS A 247 16.08 -8.10 17.90
N ILE A 248 15.38 -6.99 17.71
CA ILE A 248 15.74 -5.95 16.71
C ILE A 248 16.32 -4.69 17.39
N GLY A 249 17.10 -3.87 16.69
CA GLY A 249 17.56 -2.57 17.20
C GLY A 249 18.90 -2.55 17.91
N GLY A 250 19.75 -3.56 17.68
CA GLY A 250 21.14 -3.58 18.13
C GLY A 250 21.31 -3.34 19.64
N SER A 251 21.91 -2.19 20.02
CA SER A 251 22.24 -1.82 21.40
C SER A 251 21.02 -1.56 22.29
N ASN A 252 19.91 -1.09 21.74
CA ASN A 252 18.62 -0.95 22.43
C ASN A 252 17.65 -2.01 21.89
N SER A 253 17.99 -3.28 22.10
CA SER A 253 17.28 -4.38 21.47
C SER A 253 15.86 -4.54 21.99
N TYR A 254 14.88 -4.58 21.08
CA TYR A 254 13.48 -4.91 21.38
C TYR A 254 13.23 -6.38 21.09
N ASP A 255 12.56 -7.05 22.01
CA ASP A 255 12.12 -8.43 21.82
C ASP A 255 10.81 -8.45 21.02
N VAL A 256 10.84 -9.08 19.85
CA VAL A 256 9.70 -9.26 18.98
C VAL A 256 9.25 -10.70 19.12
N LEU A 257 8.05 -10.89 19.68
CA LEU A 257 7.47 -12.20 19.90
C LEU A 257 6.85 -12.75 18.61
N PRO A 258 6.71 -14.07 18.46
CA PRO A 258 5.92 -14.67 17.39
C PRO A 258 4.51 -14.06 17.34
N LYS A 259 3.93 -13.96 16.14
CA LYS A 259 2.64 -13.30 15.87
C LYS A 259 2.61 -11.78 16.11
N ALA A 260 3.73 -11.16 16.49
CA ALA A 260 3.81 -9.71 16.54
C ALA A 260 3.65 -9.12 15.14
N ARG A 261 2.82 -8.08 15.02
CA ARG A 261 2.65 -7.32 13.79
C ARG A 261 3.78 -6.32 13.65
N VAL A 262 4.37 -6.24 12.47
CA VAL A 262 5.39 -5.25 12.15
C VAL A 262 4.88 -4.33 11.06
N LEU A 263 4.84 -3.04 11.38
CA LEU A 263 4.32 -1.98 10.51
C LEU A 263 5.46 -1.01 10.17
N ILE A 264 5.61 -0.71 8.88
CA ILE A 264 6.61 0.25 8.40
C ILE A 264 5.91 1.58 8.13
N ASN A 265 6.17 2.56 8.98
CA ASN A 265 5.57 3.88 8.88
C ASN A 265 6.29 4.75 7.84
N ALA A 266 6.05 4.43 6.56
CA ALA A 266 6.57 5.18 5.42
C ALA A 266 6.16 6.67 5.49
N TRP A 267 4.98 6.97 6.03
CA TRP A 267 4.51 8.36 6.21
C TRP A 267 5.37 9.19 7.15
N ALA A 268 5.72 8.63 8.32
CA ALA A 268 6.57 9.33 9.28
C ALA A 268 8.01 9.45 8.75
N MET A 269 8.53 8.40 8.12
CA MET A 269 9.86 8.41 7.50
C MET A 269 9.95 9.45 6.38
N GLY A 270 8.92 9.56 5.56
CA GLY A 270 8.80 10.59 4.54
C GLY A 270 8.79 12.01 5.09
N ARG A 271 8.50 12.22 6.38
CA ARG A 271 8.42 13.56 7.03
C ARG A 271 9.44 13.76 8.15
N HIS A 272 10.43 12.89 8.26
CA HIS A 272 11.40 12.98 9.33
C HIS A 272 12.47 14.03 9.00
N SER A 273 12.63 15.05 9.84
CA SER A 273 13.57 16.17 9.61
C SER A 273 15.05 15.77 9.59
N SER A 274 15.40 14.62 10.20
CA SER A 274 16.76 14.09 10.11
C SER A 274 17.07 13.38 8.79
N ILE A 275 16.06 13.14 7.95
CA ILE A 275 16.18 12.44 6.66
C ILE A 275 15.98 13.43 5.51
N TRP A 276 14.99 14.31 5.64
CA TRP A 276 14.57 15.22 4.56
C TRP A 276 14.69 16.68 4.99
N THR A 277 15.29 17.49 4.12
CA THR A 277 15.23 18.95 4.20
C THR A 277 13.80 19.42 3.88
N ASN A 278 13.27 20.38 4.63
CA ASN A 278 11.89 20.87 4.52
C ASN A 278 10.85 19.71 4.46
N PRO A 279 10.82 18.82 5.47
CA PRO A 279 10.13 17.53 5.39
C PRO A 279 8.60 17.63 5.21
N HIS A 280 8.02 18.80 5.47
CA HIS A 280 6.58 19.05 5.38
C HIS A 280 6.18 19.85 4.14
N GLU A 281 7.14 20.28 3.33
CA GLU A 281 6.89 21.01 2.08
C GLU A 281 6.94 20.04 0.91
N PHE A 282 6.19 20.36 -0.15
CA PHE A 282 6.28 19.67 -1.43
C PHE A 282 7.36 20.34 -2.27
N TYR A 283 8.56 19.78 -2.26
CA TYR A 283 9.78 20.32 -2.85
C TYR A 283 10.50 19.25 -3.70
N PRO A 284 10.07 19.01 -4.95
CA PRO A 284 10.67 18.01 -5.83
C PRO A 284 12.17 18.19 -6.05
N GLU A 285 12.66 19.43 -6.02
CA GLU A 285 14.08 19.79 -6.10
C GLU A 285 14.92 19.18 -4.97
N GLY A 286 14.31 18.72 -3.87
CA GLY A 286 15.00 17.95 -2.82
C GLY A 286 15.57 16.62 -3.32
N PHE A 287 15.11 16.12 -4.48
CA PHE A 287 15.66 14.96 -5.17
C PHE A 287 16.72 15.31 -6.22
N GLU A 288 16.99 16.59 -6.47
CA GLU A 288 17.99 17.01 -7.45
C GLU A 288 19.40 16.65 -6.96
N GLY A 289 20.17 15.93 -7.79
CA GLY A 289 21.50 15.45 -7.41
C GLY A 289 21.53 14.38 -6.31
N ASN A 290 20.36 13.90 -5.85
CA ASN A 290 20.24 12.87 -4.83
C ASN A 290 19.99 11.49 -5.48
N ASN A 291 20.74 10.48 -5.06
CA ASN A 291 20.61 9.10 -5.57
C ASN A 291 19.49 8.30 -4.89
N ILE A 292 18.76 8.88 -3.91
CA ILE A 292 17.62 8.19 -3.27
C ILE A 292 16.57 7.82 -4.33
N ASP A 293 16.23 6.54 -4.35
CA ASP A 293 15.27 5.96 -5.26
C ASP A 293 14.54 4.79 -4.59
N PHE A 294 13.23 4.73 -4.79
CA PHE A 294 12.38 3.63 -4.31
C PHE A 294 12.61 2.32 -5.08
N ARG A 295 13.29 2.36 -6.24
CA ARG A 295 13.74 1.16 -6.97
C ARG A 295 15.05 0.58 -6.41
N GLY A 296 15.76 1.35 -5.60
CA GLY A 296 17.02 0.95 -4.98
C GLY A 296 16.87 0.52 -3.53
N GLN A 297 17.98 0.17 -2.89
CA GLN A 297 18.02 -0.19 -1.47
C GLN A 297 18.11 1.04 -0.55
N HIS A 298 17.35 2.08 -0.86
CA HIS A 298 17.29 3.35 -0.11
C HIS A 298 16.07 3.34 0.81
N PHE A 299 16.30 3.08 2.08
CA PHE A 299 15.23 2.90 3.06
C PHE A 299 14.60 4.23 3.51
N GLU A 300 15.12 5.36 3.05
CA GLU A 300 14.55 6.69 3.26
C GLU A 300 13.22 6.87 2.51
N LEU A 301 13.06 6.20 1.35
CA LEU A 301 11.89 6.29 0.48
C LEU A 301 11.35 4.90 0.12
N LEU A 302 10.34 4.43 0.86
CA LEU A 302 9.78 3.08 0.75
C LEU A 302 8.28 3.05 0.38
N PRO A 303 7.80 3.72 -0.68
CA PRO A 303 6.37 3.73 -1.03
C PRO A 303 5.84 2.36 -1.46
N PHE A 304 6.71 1.44 -1.87
CA PHE A 304 6.38 0.08 -2.30
C PHE A 304 6.87 -1.00 -1.32
N GLY A 305 7.40 -0.60 -0.16
CA GLY A 305 8.16 -1.50 0.69
C GLY A 305 9.47 -1.95 0.07
N LEU A 306 9.89 -3.17 0.39
CA LEU A 306 11.03 -3.82 -0.23
C LEU A 306 10.53 -5.11 -0.88
N ALA A 307 10.79 -5.26 -2.17
CA ALA A 307 10.66 -6.52 -2.89
C ALA A 307 12.08 -7.05 -3.15
N GLU A 308 12.30 -8.33 -2.88
CA GLU A 308 13.46 -9.08 -3.39
C GLU A 308 13.15 -9.64 -4.78
#